data_AF-A0A1L4A0V1-F1
#
_entry.id   AF-A0A1L4A0V1-F1
#
_cell.length_a   1.000
_cell.length_b   1.000
_cell.length_c   1.000
_cell.angle_alpha   90.00
_cell.angle_beta   90.00
_cell.angle_gamma   90.00
#
_symmetry.space_group_name_H-M   'P 1'
#
loop_
_entity.id
_entity.type
_entity.pdbx_description
1 polymer ?
#
loop_
_entity_poly.entity_id
_entity_poly.type
_entity_poly.pdbx_seq_one_letter_code
_entity_poly.pdbx_strand_id
1 'polypeptide(L)'
;MLAAFLDDIREGDMIAPRRMAERLRLPMTRLSRLAHLNRNTMTTHPGSPAVQAKLGEIARIIARAADLAGDEGKAIIWFKHQPLPGFGKTPEELVEDGHADIVIEDLDRMAAGVYS
;
A
#
# COMPACT_ATOMS: atom_id res chain seq x y z
N MET A 1 -13.29 6.17 -7.47
CA MET A 1 -12.99 5.09 -6.51
C MET A 1 -11.50 5.02 -6.18
N LEU A 2 -10.58 5.21 -7.12
CA LEU A 2 -9.16 5.45 -6.81
C LEU A 2 -8.86 6.88 -6.31
N ALA A 3 -9.37 7.91 -7.00
CA ALA A 3 -9.09 9.30 -6.64
C ALA A 3 -9.49 9.63 -5.20
N ALA A 4 -10.63 9.12 -4.74
CA ALA A 4 -11.10 9.27 -3.37
C ALA A 4 -10.16 8.65 -2.33
N PHE A 5 -9.56 7.48 -2.63
CA PHE A 5 -8.55 6.87 -1.74
C PHE A 5 -7.31 7.75 -1.64
N LEU A 6 -6.78 8.20 -2.78
CA LEU A 6 -5.57 9.03 -2.82
C LEU A 6 -5.79 10.39 -2.16
N ASP A 7 -6.97 11.01 -2.33
CA ASP A 7 -7.31 12.27 -1.68
C ASP A 7 -7.44 12.11 -0.16
N ASP A 8 -8.04 11.01 0.30
CA ASP A 8 -8.24 10.75 1.73
C ASP A 8 -6.92 10.53 2.48
N ILE A 9 -5.95 9.83 1.87
CA ILE A 9 -4.65 9.59 2.52
C ILE A 9 -3.74 10.82 2.49
N ARG A 10 -4.06 11.86 1.71
CA ARG A 10 -3.26 13.07 1.59
C ARG A 10 -3.64 14.11 2.64
N GLU A 11 -2.63 14.89 3.04
CA GLU A 11 -2.76 16.08 3.85
C GLU A 11 -1.85 17.15 3.23
N GLY A 12 -2.46 18.03 2.42
CA GLY A 12 -1.72 18.94 1.55
C GLY A 12 -0.89 18.18 0.52
N ASP A 13 0.42 18.45 0.49
CA ASP A 13 1.36 17.87 -0.47
C ASP A 13 2.02 16.57 0.00
N MET A 14 1.62 16.03 1.15
CA MET A 14 2.16 14.80 1.71
C MET A 14 1.08 13.74 1.96
N ILE A 15 1.50 12.47 1.98
CA ILE A 15 0.69 11.36 2.48
C ILE A 15 0.76 11.38 4.01
N ALA A 16 -0.41 11.49 4.65
CA ALA A 16 -0.53 11.46 6.10
C ALA A 16 -0.47 10.00 6.59
N PRO A 17 0.54 9.60 7.40
CA PRO A 17 0.68 8.22 7.86
C PRO A 17 -0.54 7.71 8.63
N ARG A 18 -1.17 8.57 9.44
CA ARG A 18 -2.36 8.21 10.22
C ARG A 18 -3.56 7.91 9.32
N ARG A 19 -3.82 8.77 8.33
CA ARG A 19 -4.93 8.58 7.39
C ARG A 19 -4.73 7.31 6.55
N MET A 20 -3.50 7.05 6.09
CA MET A 20 -3.19 5.79 5.42
C MET A 20 -3.45 4.57 6.33
N ALA A 21 -2.99 4.60 7.58
CA ALA A 21 -3.23 3.51 8.53
C ALA A 21 -4.73 3.25 8.75
N GLU A 22 -5.52 4.31 8.90
CA GLU A 22 -6.97 4.25 9.05
C GLU A 22 -7.66 3.66 7.81
N ARG A 23 -7.33 4.15 6.61
CA ARG A 23 -7.92 3.63 5.37
C ARG A 23 -7.56 2.17 5.13
N LEU A 24 -6.31 1.78 5.38
CA LEU A 24 -5.89 0.38 5.32
C LEU A 24 -6.44 -0.46 6.47
N ARG A 25 -7.12 0.13 7.47
CA ARG A 25 -7.59 -0.55 8.69
C ARG A 25 -6.44 -1.29 9.38
N LEU A 26 -5.30 -0.62 9.51
CA LEU A 26 -4.09 -1.15 10.15
C LEU A 26 -3.72 -0.26 11.34
N PRO A 27 -3.22 -0.84 12.45
CA PRO A 27 -2.64 -0.03 13.50
C PRO A 27 -1.36 0.64 12.98
N MET A 28 -1.05 1.84 13.49
CA MET A 28 0.18 2.58 13.13
C MET A 28 1.46 1.76 13.31
N THR A 29 1.48 0.84 14.28
CA THR A 29 2.60 -0.08 14.52
C THR A 29 2.79 -1.11 13.39
N ARG A 30 1.70 -1.52 12.74
CA ARG A 30 1.76 -2.42 11.58
C ARG A 30 2.18 -1.65 10.33
N LEU A 31 1.62 -0.46 10.12
CA LEU A 31 2.03 0.41 9.01
C LEU A 31 3.53 0.76 9.09
N SER A 32 4.04 1.02 10.30
CA SER A 32 5.47 1.31 10.48
C SER A 32 6.38 0.14 10.14
N ARG A 33 5.93 -1.10 10.42
CA ARG A 33 6.65 -2.32 10.02
C ARG A 33 6.64 -2.50 8.51
N LEU A 34 5.48 -2.35 7.87
CA LEU A 34 5.36 -2.40 6.40
C LEU A 34 6.25 -1.37 5.71
N ALA A 35 6.30 -0.16 6.26
CA ALA A 35 7.11 0.91 5.71
C ALA A 35 8.61 0.77 6.06
N HIS A 36 9.01 -0.19 6.89
CA HIS A 36 10.38 -0.31 7.44
C HIS A 36 10.87 0.96 8.13
N LEU A 37 9.97 1.67 8.81
CA LEU A 37 10.25 2.95 9.47
C LEU A 37 9.89 2.90 10.95
N ASN A 38 10.58 3.71 11.75
CA ASN A 38 10.20 3.90 13.14
C ASN A 38 8.87 4.68 13.21
N ARG A 39 7.91 4.17 14.00
CA ARG A 39 6.62 4.84 14.26
C ARG A 39 6.80 6.30 14.68
N ASN A 40 7.79 6.60 15.53
CA ASN A 40 8.07 7.97 15.97
C ASN A 40 8.49 8.87 14.80
N THR A 41 9.30 8.36 13.87
CA THR A 41 9.70 9.11 12.67
C THR A 41 8.47 9.43 11.82
N MET A 42 7.57 8.47 11.63
CA MET A 42 6.33 8.68 10.88
C MET A 42 5.42 9.71 11.56
N THR A 43 5.32 9.71 12.88
CA THR A 43 4.45 10.66 13.60
C THR A 43 5.04 12.06 13.72
N THR A 44 6.35 12.17 13.91
CA THR A 44 7.03 13.45 14.19
C THR A 44 7.51 14.14 12.92
N HIS A 45 7.92 13.36 11.90
CA HIS A 45 8.41 13.88 10.62
C HIS A 45 7.68 13.21 9.43
N PRO A 46 6.33 13.34 9.36
CA PRO A 46 5.54 12.70 8.32
C PRO A 46 5.95 13.14 6.91
N GLY A 47 6.33 14.40 6.72
CA GLY A 47 6.76 14.94 5.42
C GLY A 47 8.20 14.60 5.02
N SER A 48 8.94 13.80 5.78
CA SER A 48 10.31 13.45 5.41
C SER A 48 10.34 12.63 4.11
N PRO A 49 11.36 12.83 3.23
CA PRO A 49 11.43 12.12 1.95
C PRO A 49 11.37 10.60 2.09
N ALA A 50 12.01 10.04 3.12
CA ALA A 50 12.00 8.60 3.38
C ALA A 50 10.59 8.09 3.73
N VAL A 51 9.84 8.81 4.59
CA VAL A 51 8.46 8.47 4.94
C VAL A 51 7.58 8.56 3.70
N GLN A 52 7.67 9.66 2.95
CA GLN A 52 6.85 9.86 1.76
C GLN A 52 7.13 8.84 0.66
N ALA A 53 8.39 8.44 0.46
CA ALA A 53 8.75 7.39 -0.49
C ALA A 53 8.11 6.05 -0.12
N LYS A 54 8.19 5.64 1.15
CA LYS A 54 7.64 4.35 1.61
C LYS A 54 6.12 4.33 1.64
N LEU A 55 5.48 5.41 2.07
CA LEU A 55 4.03 5.53 1.99
C LEU A 55 3.55 5.59 0.54
N GLY A 56 4.29 6.26 -0.34
CA GLY A 56 3.99 6.32 -1.77
C GLY A 56 4.06 4.95 -2.46
N GLU A 57 5.03 4.11 -2.07
CA GLU A 57 5.15 2.72 -2.54
C GLU A 57 3.92 1.89 -2.15
N ILE A 58 3.51 1.95 -0.88
CA ILE A 58 2.29 1.27 -0.39
C ILE A 58 1.04 1.82 -1.08
N ALA A 59 0.92 3.14 -1.20
CA ALA A 59 -0.21 3.78 -1.88
C ALA A 59 -0.33 3.33 -3.34
N ARG A 60 0.80 3.21 -4.04
CA ARG A 60 0.84 2.75 -5.44
C ARG A 60 0.34 1.32 -5.59
N ILE A 61 0.74 0.41 -4.70
CA ILE A 61 0.27 -0.99 -4.71
C ILE A 61 -1.25 -1.03 -4.54
N ILE A 62 -1.77 -0.35 -3.52
CA ILE A 62 -3.21 -0.35 -3.23
C ILE A 62 -3.99 0.31 -4.35
N ALA A 63 -3.48 1.41 -4.90
CA ALA A 63 -4.07 2.09 -6.04
C ALA A 63 -4.20 1.16 -7.25
N ARG A 64 -3.12 0.47 -7.59
CA ARG A 64 -3.06 -0.45 -8.72
C ARG A 64 -3.99 -1.66 -8.52
N ALA A 65 -4.02 -2.20 -7.31
CA ALA A 65 -4.93 -3.27 -6.95
C ALA A 65 -6.41 -2.81 -7.00
N ALA A 66 -6.71 -1.58 -6.59
CA ALA A 66 -8.06 -1.01 -6.66
C ALA A 66 -8.51 -0.79 -8.12
N ASP A 67 -7.60 -0.37 -9.00
CA ASP A 67 -7.89 -0.23 -10.43
C ASP A 67 -8.24 -1.59 -11.06
N LEU A 68 -7.56 -2.66 -10.67
CA LEU A 68 -7.83 -4.02 -11.16
C LEU A 68 -9.09 -4.64 -10.55
N ALA A 69 -9.29 -4.46 -9.24
CA ALA A 69 -10.45 -5.01 -8.54
C ALA A 69 -11.75 -4.20 -8.77
N GLY A 70 -11.61 -2.97 -9.28
CA GLY A 70 -12.68 -2.00 -9.44
C GLY A 70 -13.25 -1.47 -8.12
N ASP A 71 -12.65 -1.83 -6.98
CA ASP A 71 -13.09 -1.43 -5.64
C ASP A 71 -11.92 -1.37 -4.64
N GLU A 72 -11.85 -0.28 -3.88
CA GLU A 72 -10.83 -0.05 -2.86
C GLU A 72 -10.90 -1.09 -1.72
N GLY A 73 -12.11 -1.41 -1.26
CA GLY A 73 -12.32 -2.38 -0.19
C GLY A 73 -11.81 -3.76 -0.58
N LYS A 74 -12.10 -4.20 -1.81
CA LYS A 74 -11.57 -5.45 -2.37
C LYS A 74 -10.04 -5.43 -2.47
N ALA A 75 -9.45 -4.32 -2.89
CA ALA A 75 -8.00 -4.19 -2.96
C ALA A 75 -7.34 -4.31 -1.57
N ILE A 76 -7.92 -3.70 -0.54
CA ILE A 76 -7.43 -3.82 0.83
C ILE A 76 -7.57 -5.25 1.35
N ILE A 77 -8.69 -5.92 1.08
CA ILE A 77 -8.89 -7.33 1.48
C ILE A 77 -7.88 -8.23 0.76
N TRP A 78 -7.66 -8.02 -0.53
CA TRP A 78 -6.66 -8.74 -1.31
C TRP A 78 -5.25 -8.54 -0.73
N PHE A 79 -4.87 -7.28 -0.48
CA PHE A 79 -3.57 -6.91 0.08
C PHE A 79 -3.24 -7.65 1.37
N LYS A 80 -4.25 -7.85 2.23
CA LYS A 80 -4.10 -8.42 3.57
C LYS A 80 -4.23 -9.94 3.65
N HIS A 81 -5.04 -10.52 2.77
CA HIS A 81 -5.56 -11.87 3.00
C HIS A 81 -5.39 -12.82 1.82
N GLN A 82 -5.08 -12.31 0.63
CA GLN A 82 -4.95 -13.16 -0.55
C GLN A 82 -3.47 -13.40 -0.86
N PRO A 83 -2.96 -14.63 -0.72
CA PRO A 83 -1.56 -14.91 -1.05
C PRO A 83 -1.30 -14.77 -2.55
N LEU A 84 -0.15 -14.22 -2.92
CA LEU A 84 0.28 -14.20 -4.32
C LEU A 84 0.62 -15.63 -4.77
N PRO A 85 0.07 -16.08 -5.92
CA PRO A 85 0.45 -17.34 -6.53
C PRO A 85 1.98 -17.41 -6.74
N GLY A 86 2.60 -18.52 -6.32
CA GLY A 86 4.04 -18.73 -6.46
C GLY A 86 4.89 -18.22 -5.28
N PHE A 87 4.38 -17.33 -4.43
CA PHE A 87 5.10 -16.81 -3.26
C PHE A 87 4.58 -17.36 -1.94
N GLY A 88 3.32 -17.80 -1.88
CA GLY A 88 2.71 -18.33 -0.66
C GLY A 88 2.54 -17.30 0.47
N LYS A 89 2.76 -16.02 0.17
CA LYS A 89 2.68 -14.87 1.07
C LYS A 89 1.69 -13.85 0.52
N THR A 90 1.06 -13.11 1.41
CA THR A 90 0.19 -11.99 1.05
C THR A 90 1.01 -10.79 0.55
N PRO A 91 0.40 -9.87 -0.22
CA PRO A 91 1.03 -8.61 -0.61
C PRO A 91 1.55 -7.83 0.59
N GLU A 92 0.80 -7.83 1.70
CA GLU A 92 1.22 -7.23 2.96
C GLU A 92 2.53 -7.83 3.50
N GLU A 93 2.63 -9.15 3.55
CA GLU A 93 3.84 -9.84 4.03
C GLU A 93 5.03 -9.61 3.09
N LEU A 94 4.81 -9.60 1.78
CA LEU A 94 5.88 -9.31 0.81
C LEU A 94 6.41 -7.88 0.95
N VAL A 95 5.53 -6.90 1.15
CA VAL A 95 5.93 -5.52 1.42
C VAL A 95 6.68 -5.42 2.75
N GLU A 96 6.22 -6.14 3.78
CA GLU A 96 6.93 -6.23 5.07
C GLU A 96 8.30 -6.88 4.94
N ASP A 97 8.51 -7.80 4.00
CA ASP A 97 9.81 -8.41 3.73
C ASP A 97 10.71 -7.56 2.82
N GLY A 98 10.22 -6.42 2.32
CA GLY A 98 10.95 -5.52 1.43
C GLY A 98 10.82 -5.87 -0.06
N HIS A 99 9.90 -6.77 -0.41
CA HIS A 99 9.61 -7.23 -1.77
C HIS A 99 8.38 -6.52 -2.38
N ALA A 100 8.30 -5.20 -2.21
CA ALA A 100 7.21 -4.40 -2.76
C ALA A 100 7.20 -4.38 -4.31
N ASP A 101 8.38 -4.51 -4.91
CA ASP A 101 8.61 -4.63 -6.35
C ASP A 101 7.90 -5.87 -6.93
N ILE A 102 8.02 -7.01 -6.26
CA ILE A 102 7.36 -8.27 -6.66
C ILE A 102 5.84 -8.10 -6.73
N VAL A 103 5.27 -7.40 -5.74
CA VAL A 103 3.82 -7.16 -5.68
C VAL A 103 3.36 -6.28 -6.84
N ILE A 104 4.12 -5.25 -7.19
CA ILE A 104 3.80 -4.39 -8.33
C ILE A 104 3.92 -5.15 -9.64
N GLU A 105 4.99 -5.94 -9.82
CA GLU A 105 5.19 -6.74 -11.03
C GLU A 105 4.05 -7.74 -11.25
N ASP A 106 3.59 -8.41 -10.18
CA ASP A 106 2.48 -9.35 -10.25
C ASP A 106 1.15 -8.63 -10.61
N LEU A 107 0.90 -7.46 -10.03
CA LEU A 107 -0.26 -6.62 -10.41
C LEU A 107 -0.19 -6.18 -11.87
N ASP A 108 0.99 -5.78 -12.37
CA ASP A 108 1.17 -5.38 -13.76
C ASP A 108 1.01 -6.57 -14.73
N ARG A 109 1.46 -7.76 -14.33
CA ARG A 109 1.22 -9.01 -15.06
C ARG A 109 -0.26 -9.33 -15.14
N MET A 110 -1.00 -9.22 -14.03
CA MET A 110 -2.44 -9.40 -14.02
C MET A 110 -3.13 -8.38 -14.92
N ALA A 111 -2.72 -7.12 -14.86
CA ALA A 111 -3.25 -6.08 -15.73
C ALA A 111 -3.03 -6.43 -17.21
N ALA A 112 -1.82 -6.82 -17.59
CA ALA A 112 -1.50 -7.18 -18.97
C ALA A 112 -2.27 -8.42 -19.47
N GLY A 113 -2.49 -9.41 -18.60
CA GLY A 113 -3.26 -10.62 -18.91
C GLY A 113 -4.76 -10.40 -19.07
N VAL A 114 -5.32 -9.36 -18.45
CA VAL A 114 -6.74 -8.96 -18.60
C VAL A 114 -7.02 -8.30 -19.96
N TYR A 115 -5.99 -7.73 -20.60
CA TYR A 115 -6.09 -7.04 -21.89
C TYR A 115 -5.63 -7.89 -23.10
N SER A 116 -5.42 -9.20 -22.94
CA SER A 116 -5.10 -10.13 -24.06
C SER A 116 -6.28 -11.03 -24.45
#